data_AF-A0A3R7VD25-F1
#
_entry.id   AF-A0A3R7VD25-F1
#
_cell.length_a   1.000
_cell.length_b   1.000
_cell.length_c   1.000
_cell.angle_alpha   90.00
_cell.angle_beta   90.00
_cell.angle_gamma   90.00
#
_symmetry.space_group_name_H-M   'P 1'
#
loop_
_entity.id
_entity.type
_entity.pdbx_description
1 polymer ?
#
loop_
_entity_poly.entity_id
_entity_poly.type
_entity_poly.pdbx_seq_one_letter_code
_entity_poly.pdbx_strand_id
1 'polypeptide(L)'
;MNSRNLTRRQALKIGVSGVVTTGATPLLALATDGEDPAAIITDLANEAFDLFGGLNGVSNDWASRREWANSVTESRFATKVMGEKAGGVFLRDFSDSKRRTFDTLIEHVVAEFILDIFALYEPNTTFTVNRVRPNRSNTAILMETTVFTNGQTYKVKWTVIEDGGVNKISDVSVFGLNLVSDFRSSIERAFRDDEAAGVIAMLQTRVRRSERKYPQGL
;
A
#
# COMPACT_ATOMS: atom_id res chain seq x y z
N MET A 1 57.21 -6.93 32.79
CA MET A 1 58.31 -6.11 32.23
C MET A 1 57.76 -5.24 31.11
N ASN A 2 57.91 -3.91 31.28
CA ASN A 2 57.98 -2.81 30.31
C ASN A 2 56.99 -2.68 29.13
N SER A 3 56.01 -1.81 29.35
CA SER A 3 55.56 -0.61 28.57
C SER A 3 56.22 -0.26 27.23
N ARG A 4 55.37 0.21 26.27
CA ARG A 4 55.45 1.45 25.44
C ARG A 4 54.65 1.24 24.12
N ASN A 5 53.78 2.08 23.56
CA ASN A 5 53.34 3.49 23.69
C ASN A 5 51.89 3.55 23.11
N LEU A 6 50.86 4.12 23.73
CA LEU A 6 50.48 5.54 23.85
C LEU A 6 50.45 6.41 22.56
N THR A 7 49.21 6.56 22.06
CA THR A 7 48.48 7.81 21.72
C THR A 7 48.77 8.61 20.45
N ARG A 8 47.67 8.90 19.70
CA ARG A 8 47.17 10.21 19.23
C ARG A 8 46.28 9.92 18.00
N ARG A 9 44.96 10.06 18.04
CA ARG A 9 44.24 11.34 18.10
C ARG A 9 42.80 11.14 18.61
N GLN A 10 42.52 11.87 19.69
CA GLN A 10 41.33 12.69 19.92
C GLN A 10 39.96 12.02 20.05
N ALA A 11 39.56 11.95 21.32
CA ALA A 11 38.19 11.93 21.80
C ALA A 11 37.57 13.33 21.81
N LEU A 12 36.24 13.42 21.65
CA LEU A 12 35.32 14.23 22.47
C LEU A 12 33.88 13.74 22.15
N LYS A 13 33.15 12.98 22.98
CA LYS A 13 32.56 13.25 24.31
C LYS A 13 31.59 14.44 24.36
N ILE A 14 30.28 14.15 24.41
CA ILE A 14 29.29 14.47 25.49
C ILE A 14 27.88 14.69 24.92
N GLY A 15 26.87 14.10 25.57
CA GLY A 15 25.46 14.45 25.39
C GLY A 15 24.50 13.31 25.75
N VAL A 16 24.57 12.77 26.97
CA VAL A 16 23.49 12.81 27.99
C VAL A 16 22.22 12.00 27.66
N SER A 17 22.04 10.98 28.50
CA SER A 17 20.80 10.35 28.96
C SER A 17 19.46 10.80 28.37
N GLY A 18 18.76 9.81 27.83
CA GLY A 18 17.31 9.80 27.69
C GLY A 18 16.89 8.43 27.20
N VAL A 19 16.72 7.45 28.10
CA VAL A 19 15.93 6.26 27.75
C VAL A 19 14.48 6.73 27.68
N VAL A 20 14.11 7.23 26.51
CA VAL A 20 12.72 7.33 26.11
C VAL A 20 12.41 6.00 25.45
N THR A 21 11.59 5.22 26.12
CA THR A 21 10.85 4.09 25.55
C THR A 21 10.16 4.56 24.28
N THR A 22 10.76 4.28 23.14
CA THR A 22 10.10 4.43 21.84
C THR A 22 9.55 3.06 21.51
N GLY A 23 8.21 2.96 21.54
CA GLY A 23 7.52 1.86 20.89
C GLY A 23 8.06 1.75 19.47
N ALA A 24 8.46 0.55 19.09
CA ALA A 24 8.87 0.27 17.73
C ALA A 24 7.63 0.38 16.84
N THR A 25 7.32 1.60 16.37
CA THR A 25 6.63 1.72 15.10
C THR A 25 7.59 1.13 14.05
N PRO A 26 7.17 0.16 13.24
CA PRO A 26 7.96 -0.24 12.10
C PRO A 26 8.12 1.01 11.23
N LEU A 27 9.33 1.58 11.24
CA LEU A 27 9.73 2.58 10.28
C LEU A 27 9.75 1.87 8.94
N LEU A 28 8.65 2.01 8.18
CA LEU A 28 8.64 1.67 6.76
C LEU A 28 9.83 2.38 6.13
N ALA A 29 10.86 1.61 5.80
CA ALA A 29 12.04 2.14 5.14
C ALA A 29 11.57 2.78 3.84
N LEU A 30 11.85 4.08 3.69
CA LEU A 30 11.66 4.79 2.43
C LEU A 30 12.56 4.11 1.39
N ALA A 31 11.97 3.66 0.31
CA ALA A 31 12.66 3.13 -0.85
C ALA A 31 13.79 4.05 -1.35
N THR A 32 14.86 3.46 -1.84
CA THR A 32 15.95 4.17 -2.53
C THR A 32 16.11 3.62 -3.95
N ASP A 33 16.73 4.40 -4.84
CA ASP A 33 17.03 4.00 -6.22
C ASP A 33 17.69 2.60 -6.27
N GLY A 34 17.14 1.70 -7.10
CA GLY A 34 17.63 0.32 -7.24
C GLY A 34 16.99 -0.73 -6.31
N GLU A 35 15.92 -0.38 -5.60
CA GLU A 35 15.16 -1.32 -4.76
C GLU A 35 14.57 -2.48 -5.57
N ASP A 36 14.72 -3.72 -5.07
CA ASP A 36 14.14 -4.92 -5.70
C ASP A 36 12.60 -4.91 -5.54
N PRO A 37 11.83 -4.83 -6.64
CA PRO A 37 10.36 -4.85 -6.58
C PRO A 37 9.79 -6.09 -5.87
N ALA A 38 10.49 -7.22 -5.89
CA ALA A 38 10.07 -8.42 -5.18
C ALA A 38 10.20 -8.26 -3.67
N ALA A 39 11.23 -7.57 -3.19
CA ALA A 39 11.43 -7.28 -1.77
C ALA A 39 10.30 -6.40 -1.24
N ILE A 40 9.94 -5.33 -1.96
CA ILE A 40 8.86 -4.40 -1.58
C ILE A 40 7.56 -5.14 -1.23
N ILE A 41 7.14 -6.05 -2.12
CA ILE A 41 5.84 -6.73 -1.95
C ILE A 41 5.96 -7.88 -0.95
N THR A 42 7.13 -8.51 -0.84
CA THR A 42 7.37 -9.53 0.18
C THR A 42 7.35 -8.92 1.58
N ASP A 43 7.99 -7.76 1.77
CA ASP A 43 8.01 -7.04 3.04
C ASP A 43 6.60 -6.57 3.43
N LEU A 44 5.86 -5.99 2.48
CA LEU A 44 4.46 -5.63 2.67
C LEU A 44 3.59 -6.84 3.05
N ALA A 45 3.80 -7.99 2.42
CA ALA A 45 3.08 -9.21 2.77
C ALA A 45 3.44 -9.71 4.18
N ASN A 46 4.72 -9.66 4.57
CA ASN A 46 5.19 -10.06 5.90
C ASN A 46 4.62 -9.16 7.00
N GLU A 47 4.67 -7.84 6.82
CA GLU A 47 4.04 -6.89 7.76
C GLU A 47 2.54 -7.12 7.88
N ALA A 48 1.87 -7.38 6.76
CA ALA A 48 0.46 -7.74 6.78
C ALA A 48 0.22 -9.09 7.50
N PHE A 49 1.11 -10.08 7.36
CA PHE A 49 1.00 -11.32 8.13
C PHE A 49 1.11 -11.07 9.63
N ASP A 50 2.08 -10.28 10.06
CA ASP A 50 2.28 -9.98 11.48
C ASP A 50 1.06 -9.26 12.07
N LEU A 51 0.46 -8.35 11.31
CA LEU A 51 -0.65 -7.50 11.77
C LEU A 51 -2.04 -8.16 11.65
N PHE A 52 -2.29 -8.92 10.58
CA PHE A 52 -3.59 -9.54 10.30
C PHE A 52 -3.60 -11.04 10.63
N GLY A 53 -2.55 -11.77 10.22
CA GLY A 53 -2.46 -13.22 10.33
C GLY A 53 -2.01 -13.73 11.70
N GLY A 54 -1.08 -13.03 12.37
CA GLY A 54 -0.47 -13.46 13.64
C GLY A 54 -1.46 -13.64 14.80
N LEU A 55 -2.63 -13.02 14.71
CA LEU A 55 -3.71 -13.09 15.71
C LEU A 55 -5.01 -13.69 15.17
N ASN A 56 -5.01 -14.29 13.97
CA ASN A 56 -6.18 -14.91 13.34
C ASN A 56 -7.49 -14.07 13.42
N GLY A 57 -7.37 -12.75 13.24
CA GLY A 57 -8.53 -11.85 13.36
C GLY A 57 -9.15 -11.74 14.77
N VAL A 58 -8.54 -12.33 15.82
CA VAL A 58 -9.01 -12.26 17.22
C VAL A 58 -8.79 -10.86 17.81
N SER A 59 -7.78 -10.14 17.31
CA SER A 59 -7.62 -8.71 17.61
C SER A 59 -8.59 -7.88 16.77
N ASN A 60 -9.48 -7.14 17.45
CA ASN A 60 -10.35 -6.11 16.86
C ASN A 60 -9.60 -4.78 16.63
N ASP A 61 -8.27 -4.80 16.57
CA ASP A 61 -7.43 -3.62 16.34
C ASP A 61 -7.44 -3.17 14.87
N TRP A 62 -8.62 -2.77 14.42
CA TRP A 62 -8.83 -2.18 13.10
C TRP A 62 -8.24 -0.78 12.98
N ALA A 63 -7.95 -0.12 14.11
CA ALA A 63 -7.24 1.15 14.14
C ALA A 63 -5.81 0.98 13.62
N SER A 64 -5.01 0.09 14.22
CA SER A 64 -3.63 -0.17 13.75
C SER A 64 -3.58 -0.71 12.32
N ARG A 65 -4.52 -1.59 11.95
CA ARG A 65 -4.64 -2.11 10.58
C ARG A 65 -4.89 -1.00 9.56
N ARG A 66 -5.77 -0.05 9.87
CA ARG A 66 -6.06 1.07 8.98
C ARG A 66 -4.90 2.05 8.93
N GLU A 67 -4.25 2.33 10.05
CA GLU A 67 -3.04 3.15 10.08
C GLU A 67 -1.95 2.56 9.18
N TRP A 68 -1.70 1.25 9.31
CA TRP A 68 -0.79 0.53 8.41
C TRP A 68 -1.23 0.62 6.94
N ALA A 69 -2.51 0.38 6.63
CA ALA A 69 -3.01 0.45 5.26
C ALA A 69 -2.86 1.84 4.63
N ASN A 70 -3.11 2.90 5.41
CA ASN A 70 -2.88 4.28 4.98
C ASN A 70 -1.39 4.51 4.70
N SER A 71 -0.52 4.11 5.62
CA SER A 71 0.93 4.29 5.50
C SER A 71 1.52 3.55 4.29
N VAL A 72 1.07 2.30 4.06
CA VAL A 72 1.43 1.51 2.89
C VAL A 72 0.91 2.15 1.60
N THR A 73 -0.31 2.68 1.61
CA THR A 73 -0.88 3.35 0.43
C THR A 73 -0.04 4.55 0.03
N GLU A 74 0.26 5.45 0.97
CA GLU A 74 1.03 6.68 0.71
C GLU A 74 2.44 6.35 0.18
N SER A 75 3.12 5.41 0.84
CA SER A 75 4.52 5.09 0.57
C SER A 75 4.72 4.19 -0.65
N ARG A 76 3.85 3.19 -0.86
CA ARG A 76 4.06 2.10 -1.84
C ARG A 76 3.06 2.05 -2.98
N PHE A 77 1.98 2.85 -2.98
CA PHE A 77 1.02 2.89 -4.10
C PHE A 77 1.09 4.22 -4.86
N ALA A 78 1.13 4.14 -6.19
CA ALA A 78 1.07 5.28 -7.09
C ALA A 78 -0.39 5.72 -7.28
N THR A 79 -1.07 6.10 -6.19
CA THR A 79 -2.52 6.36 -6.14
C THR A 79 -2.97 7.41 -7.14
N LYS A 80 -2.15 8.45 -7.37
CA LYS A 80 -2.41 9.45 -8.41
C LYS A 80 -2.45 8.83 -9.80
N VAL A 81 -1.45 8.01 -10.16
CA VAL A 81 -1.40 7.31 -11.45
C VAL A 81 -2.56 6.32 -11.59
N MET A 82 -2.91 5.61 -10.52
CA MET A 82 -4.06 4.71 -10.49
C MET A 82 -5.36 5.47 -10.73
N GLY A 83 -5.56 6.58 -10.04
CA GLY A 83 -6.72 7.47 -10.19
C GLY A 83 -6.82 8.05 -11.60
N GLU A 84 -5.71 8.48 -12.19
CA GLU A 84 -5.65 8.97 -13.57
C GLU A 84 -6.02 7.91 -14.59
N LYS A 85 -5.50 6.68 -14.46
CA LYS A 85 -5.85 5.55 -15.33
C LYS A 85 -7.33 5.18 -15.20
N ALA A 86 -7.83 5.15 -13.96
CA ALA A 86 -9.22 4.80 -13.67
C ALA A 86 -10.20 5.88 -14.15
N GLY A 87 -9.93 7.14 -13.83
CA GLY A 87 -10.78 8.28 -14.21
C GLY A 87 -10.70 8.64 -15.69
N GLY A 88 -9.54 8.44 -16.33
CA GLY A 88 -9.37 8.62 -17.76
C GLY A 88 -9.86 9.97 -18.28
N VAL A 89 -10.64 9.93 -19.37
CA VAL A 89 -11.13 11.14 -20.05
C VAL A 89 -12.11 11.96 -19.21
N PHE A 90 -12.83 11.33 -18.27
CA PHE A 90 -13.83 11.99 -17.43
C PHE A 90 -13.22 13.03 -16.50
N LEU A 91 -11.94 12.87 -16.14
CA LEU A 91 -11.24 13.81 -15.28
C LEU A 91 -11.04 15.20 -15.92
N ARG A 92 -11.24 15.33 -17.23
CA ARG A 92 -11.16 16.62 -17.94
C ARG A 92 -12.30 17.57 -17.57
N ASP A 93 -13.42 17.03 -17.11
CA ASP A 93 -14.62 17.79 -16.76
C ASP A 93 -14.65 18.14 -15.26
N PHE A 94 -13.62 17.76 -14.51
CA PHE A 94 -13.49 18.05 -13.09
C PHE A 94 -12.91 19.46 -12.95
N SER A 95 -13.54 20.29 -12.12
CA SER A 95 -12.89 21.51 -11.63
C SER A 95 -11.70 21.16 -10.73
N ASP A 96 -10.76 22.08 -10.55
CA ASP A 96 -9.57 21.86 -9.71
C ASP A 96 -9.92 21.43 -8.27
N SER A 97 -11.02 21.94 -7.72
CA SER A 97 -11.52 21.52 -6.42
C SER A 97 -12.01 20.08 -6.45
N LYS A 98 -12.81 19.70 -7.46
CA LYS A 98 -13.32 18.33 -7.59
C LYS A 98 -12.18 17.35 -7.89
N ARG A 99 -11.17 17.76 -8.65
CA ARG A 99 -10.00 16.95 -8.95
C ARG A 99 -9.18 16.66 -7.69
N ARG A 100 -8.92 17.66 -6.85
CA ARG A 100 -8.28 17.44 -5.55
C ARG A 100 -9.08 16.50 -4.65
N THR A 101 -10.39 16.70 -4.57
CA THR A 101 -11.27 15.78 -3.81
C THR A 101 -11.22 14.36 -4.35
N PHE A 102 -11.20 14.18 -5.68
CA PHE A 102 -11.05 12.89 -6.32
C PHE A 102 -9.73 12.22 -5.95
N ASP A 103 -8.61 12.93 -6.09
CA ASP A 103 -7.27 12.37 -5.80
C ASP A 103 -7.17 11.91 -4.33
N THR A 104 -7.67 12.71 -3.38
CA THR A 104 -7.74 12.32 -1.95
C THR A 104 -8.63 11.10 -1.73
N LEU A 105 -9.80 11.05 -2.37
CA LEU A 105 -10.71 9.91 -2.20
C LEU A 105 -10.16 8.62 -2.82
N ILE A 106 -9.42 8.70 -3.93
CA ILE A 106 -8.76 7.54 -4.52
C ILE A 106 -7.74 6.95 -3.55
N GLU A 107 -6.95 7.78 -2.88
CA GLU A 107 -5.99 7.32 -1.87
C GLU A 107 -6.69 6.54 -0.75
N HIS A 108 -7.74 7.12 -0.15
CA HIS A 108 -8.52 6.41 0.87
C HIS A 108 -9.12 5.11 0.35
N VAL A 109 -9.63 5.10 -0.88
CA VAL A 109 -10.24 3.91 -1.47
C VAL A 109 -9.20 2.80 -1.71
N VAL A 110 -7.96 3.14 -2.07
CA VAL A 110 -6.86 2.17 -2.18
C VAL A 110 -6.48 1.61 -0.80
N ALA A 111 -6.40 2.45 0.24
CA ALA A 111 -6.17 2.00 1.60
C ALA A 111 -7.25 1.02 2.09
N GLU A 112 -8.52 1.30 1.84
CA GLU A 112 -9.60 0.39 2.19
C GLU A 112 -9.58 -0.90 1.37
N PHE A 113 -9.15 -0.86 0.11
CA PHE A 113 -8.94 -2.07 -0.70
C PHE A 113 -7.82 -2.97 -0.15
N ILE A 114 -6.74 -2.37 0.36
CA ILE A 114 -5.66 -3.10 1.04
C ILE A 114 -6.23 -3.81 2.27
N LEU A 115 -7.04 -3.13 3.09
CA LEU A 115 -7.73 -3.76 4.22
C LEU A 115 -8.59 -4.95 3.80
N ASP A 116 -9.36 -4.82 2.72
CA ASP A 116 -10.20 -5.91 2.19
C ASP A 116 -9.38 -7.15 1.78
N ILE A 117 -8.20 -6.96 1.16
CA ILE A 117 -7.32 -8.05 0.76
C ILE A 117 -6.73 -8.75 1.99
N PHE A 118 -6.11 -7.98 2.89
CA PHE A 118 -5.31 -8.53 3.97
C PHE A 118 -6.15 -8.99 5.16
N ALA A 119 -7.41 -8.56 5.27
CA ALA A 119 -8.36 -9.11 6.24
C ALA A 119 -8.62 -10.62 6.08
N LEU A 120 -8.23 -11.23 4.95
CA LEU A 120 -8.35 -12.67 4.70
C LEU A 120 -7.11 -13.47 5.16
N TYR A 121 -6.08 -12.80 5.69
CA TYR A 121 -4.85 -13.47 6.11
C TYR A 121 -5.04 -14.16 7.46
N GLU A 122 -4.76 -15.45 7.48
CA GLU A 122 -4.74 -16.35 8.65
C GLU A 122 -3.31 -16.82 8.96
N PRO A 123 -3.03 -17.41 10.15
CA PRO A 123 -1.69 -17.88 10.55
C PRO A 123 -1.00 -18.82 9.55
N ASN A 124 -1.76 -19.58 8.76
CA ASN A 124 -1.23 -20.53 7.79
C ASN A 124 -1.19 -19.97 6.36
N THR A 125 -1.38 -18.66 6.22
CA THR A 125 -1.32 -18.04 4.90
C THR A 125 0.12 -18.06 4.41
N THR A 126 0.32 -18.46 3.15
CA THR A 126 1.63 -18.40 2.50
C THR A 126 1.59 -17.44 1.34
N PHE A 127 2.68 -16.68 1.16
CA PHE A 127 2.89 -15.78 0.04
C PHE A 127 4.11 -16.26 -0.74
N THR A 128 4.00 -16.33 -2.06
CA THR A 128 5.08 -16.78 -2.94
C THR A 128 5.19 -15.87 -4.14
N VAL A 129 6.39 -15.34 -4.39
CA VAL A 129 6.72 -14.64 -5.64
C VAL A 129 7.03 -15.69 -6.70
N ASN A 130 6.19 -15.80 -7.73
CA ASN A 130 6.37 -16.78 -8.80
C ASN A 130 7.26 -16.24 -9.92
N ARG A 131 7.08 -14.96 -10.27
CA ARG A 131 7.75 -14.35 -11.41
C ARG A 131 7.83 -12.84 -11.28
N VAL A 132 8.99 -12.29 -11.63
CA VAL A 132 9.26 -10.85 -11.75
C VAL A 132 9.85 -10.61 -13.12
N ARG A 133 9.33 -9.64 -13.87
CA ARG A 133 9.88 -9.27 -15.18
C ARG A 133 9.52 -7.84 -15.56
N PRO A 134 10.34 -7.12 -16.32
CA PRO A 134 9.89 -5.89 -16.95
C PRO A 134 8.77 -6.14 -17.96
N ASN A 135 7.93 -5.13 -18.18
CA ASN A 135 7.02 -5.08 -19.31
C ASN A 135 7.79 -4.86 -20.63
N ARG A 136 7.09 -4.96 -21.76
CA ARG A 136 7.73 -4.87 -23.09
C ARG A 136 8.47 -3.55 -23.34
N SER A 137 7.97 -2.45 -22.78
CA SER A 137 8.56 -1.12 -22.93
C SER A 137 9.61 -0.79 -21.88
N ASN A 138 9.88 -1.70 -20.93
CA ASN A 138 10.76 -1.48 -19.78
C ASN A 138 10.38 -0.25 -18.93
N THR A 139 9.08 0.07 -18.87
CA THR A 139 8.53 1.20 -18.09
C THR A 139 7.81 0.75 -16.83
N ALA A 140 7.63 -0.55 -16.65
CA ALA A 140 7.00 -1.14 -15.47
C ALA A 140 7.57 -2.53 -15.21
N ILE A 141 7.53 -2.95 -13.95
CA ILE A 141 7.83 -4.31 -13.53
C ILE A 141 6.51 -5.03 -13.28
N LEU A 142 6.35 -6.18 -13.94
CA LEU A 142 5.23 -7.08 -13.77
C LEU A 142 5.64 -8.20 -12.82
N MET A 143 4.88 -8.37 -11.75
CA MET A 143 5.10 -9.43 -10.78
C MET A 143 3.87 -10.31 -10.64
N GLU A 144 4.09 -11.62 -10.58
CA GLU A 144 3.06 -12.62 -10.38
C GLU A 144 3.33 -13.34 -9.06
N THR A 145 2.36 -13.32 -8.15
CA THR A 145 2.46 -13.95 -6.83
C THR A 145 1.30 -14.90 -6.60
N THR A 146 1.51 -15.82 -5.66
CA THR A 146 0.50 -16.74 -5.18
C THR A 146 0.32 -16.49 -3.70
N VAL A 147 -0.94 -16.36 -3.27
CA VAL A 147 -1.32 -16.37 -1.86
C VAL A 147 -2.13 -17.63 -1.62
N PHE A 148 -1.76 -18.44 -0.63
CA PHE A 148 -2.60 -19.55 -0.18
C PHE A 148 -3.16 -19.22 1.19
N THR A 149 -4.48 -19.04 1.30
CA THR A 149 -5.22 -18.80 2.54
C THR A 149 -6.56 -19.53 2.48
N ASN A 150 -7.17 -19.91 3.60
CA ASN A 150 -8.48 -20.57 3.65
C ASN A 150 -8.61 -21.82 2.76
N GLY A 151 -7.52 -22.58 2.59
CA GLY A 151 -7.48 -23.75 1.70
C GLY A 151 -7.57 -23.42 0.20
N GLN A 152 -7.52 -22.14 -0.17
CA GLN A 152 -7.63 -21.65 -1.54
C GLN A 152 -6.33 -20.97 -1.98
N THR A 153 -6.04 -21.08 -3.28
CA THR A 153 -4.88 -20.46 -3.91
C THR A 153 -5.33 -19.27 -4.76
N TYR A 154 -4.84 -18.09 -4.43
CA TYR A 154 -5.12 -16.82 -5.09
C TYR A 154 -3.92 -16.42 -5.93
N LYS A 155 -4.13 -16.20 -7.24
CA LYS A 155 -3.10 -15.60 -8.10
C LYS A 155 -3.26 -14.09 -8.09
N VAL A 156 -2.19 -13.39 -7.73
CA VAL A 156 -2.15 -11.93 -7.70
C VAL A 156 -1.11 -11.44 -8.70
N LYS A 157 -1.49 -10.43 -9.48
CA LYS A 157 -0.59 -9.74 -10.41
C LYS A 157 -0.40 -8.32 -9.94
N TRP A 158 0.83 -7.85 -9.99
CA TRP A 158 1.22 -6.53 -9.55
C TRP A 158 1.91 -5.82 -10.71
N THR A 159 1.61 -4.54 -10.90
CA THR A 159 2.34 -3.68 -11.81
C THR A 159 3.01 -2.59 -11.00
N VAL A 160 4.34 -2.60 -10.97
CA VAL A 160 5.17 -1.63 -10.26
C VAL A 160 5.77 -0.66 -11.28
N ILE A 161 5.77 0.63 -10.98
CA ILE A 161 6.39 1.69 -11.78
C ILE A 161 7.37 2.48 -10.91
N GLU A 162 8.30 3.17 -11.53
CA GLU A 162 9.04 4.24 -10.88
C GLU A 162 8.14 5.49 -10.81
N ASP A 163 7.98 6.05 -9.63
CA ASP A 163 7.25 7.29 -9.38
C ASP A 163 8.04 8.16 -8.38
N GLY A 164 8.71 9.19 -8.90
CA GLY A 164 9.54 10.09 -8.09
C GLY A 164 10.79 9.44 -7.50
N GLY A 165 11.46 8.55 -8.25
CA GLY A 165 12.64 7.81 -7.79
C GLY A 165 12.34 6.67 -6.82
N VAL A 166 11.05 6.31 -6.66
CA VAL A 166 10.60 5.22 -5.79
C VAL A 166 9.75 4.24 -6.58
N ASN A 167 9.97 2.94 -6.36
CA ASN A 167 9.12 1.90 -6.93
C ASN A 167 7.77 1.86 -6.21
N LYS A 168 6.69 2.11 -6.95
CA LYS A 168 5.31 2.11 -6.45
C LYS A 168 4.40 1.19 -7.26
N ILE A 169 3.47 0.56 -6.56
CA ILE A 169 2.40 -0.26 -7.14
C ILE A 169 1.41 0.66 -7.84
N SER A 170 1.26 0.48 -9.15
CA SER A 170 0.33 1.25 -9.99
C SER A 170 -0.87 0.45 -10.48
N ASP A 171 -0.90 -0.84 -10.18
CA ASP A 171 -2.03 -1.72 -10.46
C ASP A 171 -1.89 -3.06 -9.72
N VAL A 172 -3.04 -3.64 -9.35
CA VAL A 172 -3.15 -4.96 -8.73
C VAL A 172 -4.30 -5.72 -9.41
N SER A 173 -4.08 -6.99 -9.74
CA SER A 173 -5.14 -7.88 -10.20
C SER A 173 -5.21 -9.14 -9.35
N VAL A 174 -6.38 -9.45 -8.80
CA VAL A 174 -6.64 -10.69 -8.04
C VAL A 174 -7.61 -11.55 -8.84
N PHE A 175 -7.27 -12.80 -9.12
CA PHE A 175 -8.06 -13.69 -10.01
C PHE A 175 -8.37 -13.12 -11.40
N GLY A 176 -7.52 -12.22 -11.90
CA GLY A 176 -7.74 -11.56 -13.19
C GLY A 176 -8.74 -10.40 -13.14
N LEU A 177 -9.33 -10.09 -11.98
CA LEU A 177 -10.04 -8.83 -11.73
C LEU A 177 -9.02 -7.75 -11.44
N ASN A 178 -8.99 -6.72 -12.28
CA ASN A 178 -7.99 -5.67 -12.24
C ASN A 178 -8.58 -4.44 -11.55
N LEU A 179 -7.93 -4.00 -10.47
CA LEU A 179 -8.42 -2.92 -9.62
C LEU A 179 -8.72 -1.65 -10.41
N VAL A 180 -7.76 -1.19 -11.21
CA VAL A 180 -7.89 0.06 -11.98
C VAL A 180 -9.03 -0.05 -13.01
N SER A 181 -9.15 -1.18 -13.70
CA SER A 181 -10.22 -1.44 -14.68
C SER A 181 -11.60 -1.51 -14.04
N ASP A 182 -11.72 -2.14 -12.87
CA ASP A 182 -12.97 -2.25 -12.13
C ASP A 182 -13.43 -0.87 -11.63
N PHE A 183 -12.47 -0.06 -11.15
CA PHE A 183 -12.73 1.34 -10.79
C PHE A 183 -13.12 2.18 -12.00
N ARG A 184 -12.44 2.02 -13.13
CA ARG A 184 -12.80 2.73 -14.36
C ARG A 184 -14.24 2.50 -14.76
N SER A 185 -14.69 1.25 -14.73
CA SER A 185 -16.07 0.88 -15.05
C SER A 185 -17.07 1.49 -14.07
N SER A 186 -16.72 1.55 -12.79
CA SER A 186 -17.55 2.15 -11.73
C SER A 186 -17.61 3.68 -11.84
N ILE A 187 -16.49 4.32 -12.15
CA ILE A 187 -16.38 5.77 -12.39
C ILE A 187 -17.19 6.15 -13.61
N GLU A 188 -17.08 5.41 -14.72
CA GLU A 188 -17.85 5.69 -15.93
C GLU A 188 -19.36 5.65 -15.67
N ARG A 189 -19.84 4.66 -14.89
CA ARG A 189 -21.25 4.59 -14.51
C ARG A 189 -21.66 5.79 -13.67
N ALA A 190 -20.90 6.07 -12.60
CA ALA A 190 -21.21 7.18 -11.69
C ALA A 190 -21.16 8.55 -12.39
N PHE A 191 -20.24 8.71 -13.35
CA PHE A 191 -20.13 9.92 -14.16
C PHE A 191 -21.33 10.09 -15.11
N ARG A 192 -21.87 9.00 -15.64
CA ARG A 192 -23.11 9.07 -16.44
C ARG A 192 -24.34 9.44 -15.62
N ASP A 193 -24.34 9.11 -14.33
CA ASP A 193 -25.46 9.38 -13.44
C ASP A 193 -25.50 10.85 -12.98
N ASP A 194 -24.35 11.43 -12.59
CA ASP A 194 -24.29 12.81 -12.05
C ASP A 194 -22.88 13.45 -12.24
N GLU A 195 -22.25 13.16 -13.38
CA GLU A 195 -20.95 13.71 -13.77
C GLU A 195 -19.89 13.56 -12.64
N ALA A 196 -19.05 14.58 -12.44
CA ALA A 196 -18.04 14.57 -11.41
C ALA A 196 -18.62 14.45 -9.98
N ALA A 197 -19.86 14.90 -9.74
CA ALA A 197 -20.50 14.78 -8.43
C ALA A 197 -20.88 13.32 -8.12
N GLY A 198 -21.41 12.60 -9.11
CA GLY A 198 -21.70 11.17 -9.02
C GLY A 198 -20.45 10.34 -8.71
N VAL A 199 -19.32 10.65 -9.37
CA VAL A 199 -18.04 9.97 -9.09
C VAL A 199 -17.58 10.21 -7.65
N ILE A 200 -17.61 11.45 -7.17
CA ILE A 200 -17.23 11.79 -5.80
C ILE A 200 -18.14 11.05 -4.79
N ALA A 201 -19.45 11.05 -5.03
CA ALA A 201 -20.41 10.37 -4.16
C ALA A 201 -20.19 8.84 -4.13
N MET A 202 -19.85 8.24 -5.27
CA MET A 202 -19.50 6.82 -5.37
C MET A 202 -18.26 6.48 -4.53
N LEU A 203 -17.19 7.27 -4.64
CA LEU A 203 -15.97 7.06 -3.87
C LEU A 203 -16.20 7.25 -2.37
N GLN A 204 -16.91 8.32 -1.96
CA GLN A 204 -17.29 8.55 -0.56
C GLN A 204 -18.12 7.40 0.01
N THR A 205 -19.07 6.87 -0.78
CA THR A 205 -19.88 5.73 -0.37
C THR A 205 -19.02 4.49 -0.12
N ARG A 206 -17.99 4.27 -0.95
CA ARG A 206 -17.07 3.14 -0.79
C ARG A 206 -16.24 3.27 0.48
N VAL A 207 -15.66 4.45 0.75
CA VAL A 207 -14.94 4.73 2.01
C VAL A 207 -15.85 4.48 3.22
N ARG A 208 -17.04 5.08 3.25
CA ARG A 208 -18.00 4.91 4.36
C ARG A 208 -18.49 3.47 4.56
N ARG A 209 -18.54 2.65 3.49
CA ARG A 209 -18.89 1.23 3.61
C ARG A 209 -17.78 0.47 4.32
N SER A 210 -16.53 0.77 3.98
CA SER A 210 -15.39 0.11 4.60
C SER A 210 -15.16 0.55 6.04
N GLU A 211 -15.34 1.83 6.37
CA GLU A 211 -15.32 2.33 7.76
C GLU A 211 -16.35 1.61 8.65
N ARG A 212 -17.53 1.30 8.12
CA ARG A 212 -18.55 0.52 8.83
C ARG A 212 -18.19 -0.97 8.95
N LYS A 213 -17.51 -1.52 7.94
CA LYS A 213 -17.05 -2.92 7.92
C LYS A 213 -15.91 -3.15 8.92
N TYR A 214 -15.01 -2.18 9.03
CA TYR A 214 -13.81 -2.21 9.87
C TYR A 214 -13.81 -0.99 10.81
N PRO A 215 -14.63 -0.98 11.87
CA PRO A 215 -14.74 0.16 12.76
C PRO A 215 -13.46 0.35 13.59
N GLN A 216 -13.00 1.58 13.78
CA GLN A 216 -11.76 1.88 14.54
C GLN A 216 -11.86 1.63 16.06
N GLY A 217 -12.98 1.08 16.56
CA GLY A 217 -13.27 0.98 18.00
C GLY A 217 -13.90 2.25 18.57
N LEU A 218 -14.64 2.08 19.68
CA LEU A 218 -15.17 3.16 20.52
C LEU A 218 -14.11 3.60 21.54
#